data_AF-A0A158ND53-F1
#
_entry.id   AF-A0A158ND53-F1
#
_cell.length_a   1.000
_cell.length_b   1.000
_cell.length_c   1.000
_cell.angle_alpha   90.00
_cell.angle_beta   90.00
_cell.angle_gamma   90.00
#
_symmetry.space_group_name_H-M   'P 1'
#
loop_
_entity.id
_entity.type
_entity.pdbx_description
1 polymer ?
#
loop_
_entity_poly.entity_id
_entity_poly.type
_entity_poly.pdbx_seq_one_letter_code
_entity_poly.pdbx_strand_id
1 'polypeptide(L)'
;MGPIIRMSSSGTHGTGGVGCCCFRCCTCIHVEFFKSLPGMIKVCETVISGLIQSLLINYGLGYSSSIGSAFEGSLTTASACFLISALLLACYAISEKSYKLIRASLFETMFNCSACFLYLSSAFYLAFATKLFLMIPYYMSPGFDVYPAMTAAYILSGVVGLLHGADAYLSYVHYKTGR
;
A
#
# COMPACT_ATOMS: atom_id res chain seq x y z
N MET A 1 -2.57 2.24 -41.54
CA MET A 1 -2.75 1.21 -40.48
C MET A 1 -3.26 1.92 -39.23
N GLY A 2 -4.55 1.79 -38.93
CA GLY A 2 -5.14 2.35 -37.71
C GLY A 2 -4.94 1.41 -36.51
N PRO A 3 -5.00 1.91 -35.27
CA PRO A 3 -4.86 1.07 -34.08
C PRO A 3 -6.04 0.09 -33.98
N ILE A 4 -5.72 -1.20 -33.83
CA ILE A 4 -6.71 -2.27 -33.62
C ILE A 4 -7.15 -2.20 -32.16
N ILE A 5 -8.31 -1.59 -31.90
CA ILE A 5 -8.96 -1.63 -30.60
C ILE A 5 -9.62 -3.01 -30.46
N ARG A 6 -8.95 -3.94 -29.77
CA ARG A 6 -9.54 -5.23 -29.39
C ARG A 6 -10.53 -5.02 -28.25
N MET A 7 -11.81 -4.86 -28.57
CA MET A 7 -12.87 -5.01 -27.56
C MET A 7 -13.00 -6.48 -27.19
N SER A 8 -12.76 -6.78 -25.91
CA SER A 8 -12.98 -8.12 -25.35
C SER A 8 -14.46 -8.48 -25.44
N SER A 9 -14.77 -9.51 -26.21
CA SER A 9 -16.08 -10.18 -26.29
C SER A 9 -16.72 -10.37 -24.89
N SER A 10 -17.99 -9.97 -24.81
CA SER A 10 -18.91 -10.26 -23.73
C SER A 10 -19.26 -11.75 -23.76
N GLY A 11 -18.79 -12.50 -22.76
CA GLY A 11 -19.07 -13.94 -22.63
C GLY A 11 -19.25 -14.35 -21.17
N THR A 12 -20.52 -14.63 -20.83
CA THR A 12 -21.01 -15.54 -19.78
C THR A 12 -20.59 -15.33 -18.32
N HIS A 13 -21.58 -14.90 -17.53
CA HIS A 13 -21.59 -14.85 -16.07
C HIS A 13 -21.31 -16.22 -15.45
N GLY A 14 -20.12 -16.39 -14.87
CA GLY A 14 -19.81 -17.46 -13.92
C GLY A 14 -20.34 -17.11 -12.53
N THR A 15 -21.03 -18.05 -11.92
CA THR A 15 -21.68 -17.99 -10.61
C THR A 15 -20.66 -17.77 -9.48
N GLY A 16 -20.59 -16.54 -8.95
CA GLY A 16 -19.91 -16.21 -7.69
C GLY A 16 -20.74 -15.21 -6.86
N GLY A 17 -20.78 -15.39 -5.54
CA GLY A 17 -21.39 -14.44 -4.60
C GLY A 17 -21.79 -15.06 -3.25
N VAL A 18 -21.49 -14.36 -2.16
CA VAL A 18 -21.95 -14.68 -0.79
C VAL A 18 -23.24 -13.90 -0.54
N GLY A 19 -24.32 -14.59 -0.16
CA GLY A 19 -25.62 -13.97 0.08
C GLY A 19 -25.68 -13.21 1.40
N CYS A 20 -26.14 -11.95 1.35
CA CYS A 20 -26.67 -11.23 2.51
C CYS A 20 -28.04 -10.63 2.13
N CYS A 21 -29.00 -10.69 3.06
CA CYS A 21 -30.45 -10.55 2.85
C CYS A 21 -30.92 -9.50 1.82
N CYS A 22 -31.89 -9.88 0.97
CA CYS A 22 -32.70 -9.07 0.04
C CYS A 22 -32.02 -8.26 -1.07
N PHE A 23 -30.71 -7.98 -1.01
CA PHE A 23 -29.94 -7.40 -2.11
C PHE A 23 -28.73 -8.28 -2.41
N ARG A 24 -28.55 -8.64 -3.68
CA ARG A 24 -27.38 -9.39 -4.15
C ARG A 24 -26.18 -8.44 -4.24
N CYS A 25 -25.68 -7.98 -3.09
CA CYS A 25 -24.40 -7.27 -3.04
C CYS A 25 -23.29 -8.26 -3.39
N CYS A 26 -22.35 -7.84 -4.23
CA CYS A 26 -21.09 -8.56 -4.45
C CYS A 26 -21.17 -9.89 -5.23
N THR A 27 -21.88 -9.92 -6.36
CA THR A 27 -21.76 -10.98 -7.39
C THR A 27 -20.42 -11.05 -8.11
N CYS A 28 -19.50 -10.14 -7.79
CA CYS A 28 -18.28 -9.92 -8.54
C CYS A 28 -17.02 -10.23 -7.71
N ILE A 29 -17.16 -10.70 -6.46
CA ILE A 29 -16.02 -11.07 -5.63
C ILE A 29 -15.54 -12.45 -6.07
N HIS A 30 -14.61 -12.47 -7.03
CA HIS A 30 -13.80 -13.65 -7.30
C HIS A 30 -12.72 -13.75 -6.20
N VAL A 31 -13.00 -14.51 -5.14
CA VAL A 31 -12.04 -14.75 -4.05
C VAL A 31 -10.75 -15.46 -4.53
N GLU A 32 -10.80 -16.10 -5.71
CA GLU A 32 -9.61 -16.61 -6.40
C GLU A 32 -8.59 -15.52 -6.73
N PHE A 33 -9.02 -14.27 -6.86
CA PHE A 33 -8.13 -13.16 -7.18
C PHE A 33 -7.17 -12.81 -6.03
N PHE A 34 -7.60 -13.01 -4.77
CA PHE A 34 -6.73 -12.92 -3.59
C PHE A 34 -5.63 -13.98 -3.58
N LYS A 35 -5.81 -15.08 -4.31
CA LYS A 35 -4.80 -16.13 -4.50
C LYS A 35 -3.79 -15.79 -5.60
N SER A 36 -4.02 -14.73 -6.38
CA SER A 36 -3.04 -14.28 -7.37
C SER A 36 -1.87 -13.59 -6.67
N LEU A 37 -0.66 -13.86 -7.17
CA LEU A 37 0.60 -13.27 -6.69
C LEU A 37 0.52 -11.74 -6.48
N PRO A 38 0.04 -10.93 -7.44
CA PRO A 38 -0.05 -9.47 -7.27
C PRO A 38 -1.17 -9.04 -6.32
N GLY A 39 -2.29 -9.78 -6.23
CA GLY A 39 -3.33 -9.51 -5.24
C GLY A 39 -2.80 -9.68 -3.81
N MET A 40 -2.04 -10.75 -3.57
CA MET A 40 -1.44 -11.02 -2.26
C MET A 40 -0.38 -9.97 -1.88
N ILE A 41 0.43 -9.49 -2.85
CA ILE A 41 1.40 -8.41 -2.63
C ILE A 41 0.67 -7.12 -2.21
N LYS A 42 -0.37 -6.71 -2.95
CA LYS A 42 -1.17 -5.50 -2.62
C LYS A 42 -1.81 -5.57 -1.24
N VAL A 43 -2.32 -6.75 -0.85
CA VAL A 43 -2.88 -6.97 0.48
C VAL A 43 -1.79 -6.81 1.54
N CYS A 44 -0.60 -7.38 1.33
CA CYS A 44 0.52 -7.21 2.26
C CYS A 44 0.93 -5.74 2.39
N GLU A 45 1.05 -5.02 1.27
CA GLU A 45 1.35 -3.58 1.26
C GLU A 45 0.32 -2.78 2.05
N THR A 46 -0.97 -3.08 1.85
CA THR A 46 -2.09 -2.39 2.51
C THR A 46 -2.11 -2.69 4.01
N VAL A 47 -1.90 -3.95 4.41
CA VAL A 47 -1.86 -4.35 5.83
C VAL A 47 -0.67 -3.72 6.53
N ILE A 48 0.52 -3.77 5.94
CA ILE A 48 1.73 -3.17 6.53
C ILE A 48 1.58 -1.64 6.62
N SER A 49 1.08 -1.00 5.57
CA SER A 49 0.78 0.45 5.58
C SER A 49 -0.21 0.82 6.69
N GLY A 50 -1.26 0.02 6.89
CA GLY A 50 -2.22 0.20 7.97
C GLY A 50 -1.61 0.03 9.37
N LEU A 51 -0.68 -0.92 9.54
CA LEU A 51 0.06 -1.09 10.80
C LEU A 51 0.95 0.12 11.08
N ILE A 52 1.69 0.62 10.08
CA ILE A 52 2.52 1.83 10.19
C ILE A 52 1.64 3.03 10.56
N GLN A 53 0.51 3.21 9.87
CA GLN A 53 -0.46 4.27 10.17
C GLN A 53 -0.94 4.18 11.63
N SER A 54 -1.29 2.98 12.10
CA SER A 54 -1.76 2.76 13.47
C SER A 54 -0.68 3.06 14.51
N LEU A 55 0.56 2.65 14.27
CA LEU A 55 1.72 2.95 15.12
C LEU A 55 1.99 4.46 15.20
N LEU A 56 1.97 5.16 14.07
CA LEU A 56 2.16 6.60 13.99
C LEU A 56 1.05 7.35 14.75
N ILE A 57 -0.21 6.95 14.58
CA ILE A 57 -1.35 7.60 15.24
C ILE A 57 -1.35 7.31 16.75
N ASN A 58 -1.23 6.05 17.17
CA ASN A 58 -1.39 5.70 18.58
C ASN A 58 -0.16 6.10 19.44
N TYR A 59 1.05 6.04 18.89
CA TYR A 59 2.28 6.32 19.65
C TYR A 59 2.95 7.64 19.24
N GLY A 60 2.84 8.06 17.98
CA GLY A 60 3.60 9.19 17.44
C GLY A 60 2.90 10.54 17.53
N LEU A 61 1.56 10.59 17.49
CA LEU A 61 0.80 11.85 17.55
C LEU A 61 1.12 12.67 18.81
N GLY A 62 1.32 12.02 19.96
CA GLY A 62 1.68 12.71 21.20
C GLY A 62 3.06 13.40 21.17
N TYR A 63 3.93 13.01 20.23
CA TYR A 63 5.28 13.53 20.07
C TYR A 63 5.47 14.28 18.73
N SER A 64 4.38 14.61 18.01
CA SER A 64 4.46 15.26 16.70
C SER A 64 5.18 16.62 16.77
N SER A 65 5.03 17.38 17.87
CA SER A 65 5.72 18.66 18.07
C SER A 65 7.23 18.51 18.28
N SER A 66 7.70 17.35 18.74
CA SER A 66 9.13 17.09 19.00
C SER A 66 9.83 16.45 17.80
N ILE A 67 9.16 15.53 17.10
CA ILE A 67 9.66 14.92 15.85
C ILE A 67 9.51 15.89 14.67
N GLY A 68 8.49 16.74 14.69
CA GLY A 68 8.23 17.78 13.70
C GLY A 68 7.81 17.23 12.33
N SER A 69 8.30 17.86 11.27
CA SER A 69 7.95 17.57 9.87
C SER A 69 8.23 16.13 9.42
N ALA A 70 9.13 15.41 10.10
CA ALA A 70 9.42 14.01 9.78
C ALA A 70 8.25 13.07 10.08
N PHE A 71 7.52 13.36 11.16
CA PHE A 71 6.33 12.62 11.53
C PHE A 71 5.18 12.91 10.55
N GLU A 72 4.91 14.18 10.29
CA GLU A 72 3.85 14.62 9.37
C GLU A 72 4.05 14.07 7.95
N GLY A 73 5.29 14.09 7.45
CA GLY A 73 5.63 13.53 6.14
C GLY A 73 5.44 12.01 6.07
N SER A 74 5.80 11.29 7.13
CA SER A 74 5.60 9.83 7.21
C SER A 74 4.13 9.46 7.31
N LEU A 75 3.36 10.18 8.12
CA LEU A 75 1.92 9.96 8.31
C LEU A 75 1.12 10.25 7.04
N THR A 76 1.47 11.33 6.33
CA THR A 76 0.84 11.68 5.05
C THR A 76 1.18 10.66 3.97
N THR A 77 2.43 10.20 3.91
CA THR A 77 2.85 9.16 2.96
C THR A 77 2.12 7.85 3.22
N ALA A 78 2.08 7.40 4.47
CA ALA A 78 1.41 6.16 4.86
C ALA A 78 -0.09 6.21 4.53
N SER A 79 -0.76 7.33 4.81
CA SER A 79 -2.22 7.46 4.58
C SER A 79 -2.56 7.51 3.09
N ALA A 80 -1.81 8.27 2.30
CA ALA A 80 -1.99 8.34 0.85
C ALA A 80 -1.76 6.96 0.20
N CYS A 81 -0.69 6.27 0.57
CA CYS A 81 -0.37 4.95 0.02
C CYS A 81 -1.37 3.88 0.45
N PHE A 82 -1.81 3.91 1.71
CA PHE A 82 -2.85 3.02 2.22
C PHE A 82 -4.17 3.21 1.47
N LEU A 83 -4.64 4.45 1.33
CA LEU A 83 -5.92 4.75 0.67
C LEU A 83 -5.90 4.35 -0.81
N ILE A 84 -4.83 4.66 -1.53
CA ILE A 84 -4.72 4.32 -2.95
C ILE A 84 -4.59 2.79 -3.13
N SER A 85 -3.82 2.10 -2.29
CA SER A 85 -3.70 0.64 -2.34
C SER A 85 -5.01 -0.07 -1.99
N ALA A 86 -5.76 0.44 -1.02
CA ALA A 86 -7.09 -0.05 -0.68
C ALA A 86 -8.09 0.17 -1.82
N LEU A 87 -8.05 1.33 -2.48
CA LEU A 87 -8.88 1.60 -3.66
C LEU A 87 -8.53 0.66 -4.82
N LEU A 88 -7.24 0.44 -5.10
CA LEU A 88 -6.81 -0.51 -6.13
C LEU A 88 -7.27 -1.93 -5.80
N LEU A 89 -7.11 -2.35 -4.55
CA LEU A 89 -7.57 -3.66 -4.07
C LEU A 89 -9.09 -3.80 -4.20
N ALA A 90 -9.87 -2.77 -3.85
CA ALA A 90 -11.31 -2.74 -4.03
C ALA A 90 -11.70 -2.82 -5.51
N CYS A 91 -11.03 -2.04 -6.38
CA CYS A 91 -11.22 -2.08 -7.82
C CYS A 91 -10.92 -3.47 -8.41
N TYR A 92 -9.89 -4.16 -7.91
CA TYR A 92 -9.54 -5.52 -8.30
C TYR A 92 -10.55 -6.55 -7.80
N ALA A 93 -11.07 -6.38 -6.58
CA ALA A 93 -12.08 -7.25 -6.01
C ALA A 93 -13.45 -7.15 -6.72
N ILE A 94 -13.74 -6.02 -7.39
CA ILE A 94 -15.03 -5.77 -8.04
C ILE A 94 -15.04 -6.24 -9.51
N SER A 95 -13.91 -6.28 -10.23
CA SER A 95 -13.93 -6.62 -11.67
C SER A 95 -12.59 -7.13 -12.22
N GLU A 96 -12.59 -8.37 -12.75
CA GLU A 96 -11.45 -8.94 -13.48
C GLU A 96 -11.07 -8.18 -14.76
N LYS A 97 -12.05 -7.50 -15.40
CA LYS A 97 -11.78 -6.66 -16.58
C LYS A 97 -10.97 -5.43 -16.17
N SER A 98 -11.31 -4.82 -15.05
CA SER A 98 -10.56 -3.69 -14.48
C SER A 98 -9.14 -4.11 -14.10
N TYR A 99 -8.97 -5.31 -13.56
CA TYR A 99 -7.65 -5.83 -13.23
C TYR A 99 -6.70 -5.90 -14.45
N LYS A 100 -7.12 -6.51 -15.56
CA LYS A 100 -6.27 -6.62 -16.76
C LYS A 100 -5.94 -5.25 -17.37
N LEU A 101 -6.87 -4.31 -17.31
CA LEU A 101 -6.67 -2.93 -17.79
C LEU A 101 -5.73 -2.13 -16.90
N ILE A 102 -5.88 -2.24 -15.58
CA ILE A 102 -5.07 -1.49 -14.62
C ILE A 102 -3.64 -2.08 -14.55
N ARG A 103 -3.48 -3.41 -14.58
CA ARG A 103 -2.16 -4.05 -14.60
C ARG A 103 -1.39 -3.77 -15.91
N ALA A 104 -2.12 -3.50 -17.00
CA ALA A 104 -1.54 -3.02 -18.26
C ALA A 104 -1.36 -1.49 -18.30
N SER A 105 -1.75 -0.78 -17.24
CA SER A 105 -1.65 0.68 -17.15
C SER A 105 -0.31 1.09 -16.56
N LEU A 106 0.30 2.12 -17.15
CA LEU A 106 1.46 2.81 -16.58
C LEU A 106 1.14 3.43 -15.21
N PHE A 107 -0.14 3.65 -14.89
CA PHE A 107 -0.58 4.23 -13.61
C PHE A 107 -0.06 3.43 -12.41
N GLU A 108 -0.22 2.10 -12.41
CA GLU A 108 0.17 1.25 -11.28
C GLU A 108 1.69 1.25 -11.07
N THR A 109 2.45 1.24 -12.17
CA THR A 109 3.91 1.31 -12.12
C THR A 109 4.39 2.66 -11.61
N MET A 110 3.83 3.76 -12.12
CA MET A 110 4.19 5.12 -11.68
C MET A 110 3.82 5.37 -10.22
N PHE A 111 2.62 4.92 -9.80
CA PHE A 111 2.18 5.02 -8.43
C PHE A 111 3.10 4.23 -7.49
N ASN A 112 3.34 2.95 -7.76
CA ASN A 112 4.21 2.11 -6.91
C ASN A 112 5.66 2.64 -6.85
N CYS A 113 6.21 3.14 -7.96
CA CYS A 113 7.52 3.82 -7.95
C CYS A 113 7.52 5.07 -7.06
N SER A 114 6.49 5.91 -7.15
CA SER A 114 6.36 7.10 -6.30
C SER A 114 6.19 6.72 -4.83
N ALA A 115 5.38 5.70 -4.53
CA ALA A 115 5.17 5.18 -3.18
C ALA A 115 6.47 4.62 -2.60
N CYS A 116 7.24 3.85 -3.37
CA CYS A 116 8.56 3.38 -2.98
C CYS A 116 9.50 4.54 -2.59
N PHE A 117 9.59 5.58 -3.43
CA PHE A 117 10.45 6.72 -3.17
C PHE A 117 10.03 7.51 -1.92
N LEU A 118 8.73 7.74 -1.76
CA LEU A 118 8.17 8.46 -0.62
C LEU A 118 8.33 7.65 0.68
N TYR A 119 8.09 6.34 0.65
CA TYR A 119 8.29 5.47 1.82
C TYR A 119 9.74 5.38 2.23
N LEU A 120 10.67 5.25 1.28
CA LEU A 120 12.09 5.18 1.59
C LEU A 120 12.62 6.52 2.12
N SER A 121 12.22 7.63 1.51
CA SER A 121 12.59 8.99 1.96
C SER A 121 12.04 9.29 3.35
N SER A 122 10.75 9.00 3.59
CA SER A 122 10.14 9.16 4.91
C SER A 122 10.75 8.23 5.95
N ALA A 123 11.09 6.97 5.61
CA ALA A 123 11.79 6.06 6.51
C ALA A 123 13.15 6.61 6.95
N PHE A 124 13.96 7.12 6.03
CA PHE A 124 15.25 7.74 6.36
C PHE A 124 15.09 8.99 7.23
N TYR A 125 14.14 9.85 6.87
CA TYR A 125 13.91 11.09 7.59
C TYR A 125 13.36 10.85 9.01
N LEU A 126 12.42 9.91 9.14
CA LEU A 126 11.89 9.47 10.44
C LEU A 126 12.97 8.77 11.26
N ALA A 127 13.81 7.91 10.67
CA ALA A 127 14.92 7.25 11.38
C ALA A 127 15.90 8.27 11.99
N PHE A 128 16.28 9.29 11.20
CA PHE A 128 17.14 10.37 11.67
C PHE A 128 16.50 11.17 12.80
N ALA A 129 15.24 11.59 12.63
CA ALA A 129 14.50 12.33 13.65
C ALA A 129 14.32 11.51 14.94
N THR A 130 14.01 10.22 14.82
CA THR A 130 13.83 9.31 15.98
C THR A 130 15.14 9.17 16.77
N LYS A 131 16.29 9.06 16.10
CA LYS A 131 17.59 8.96 16.76
C LYS A 131 18.03 10.27 17.40
N LEU A 132 17.73 11.41 16.80
CA LEU A 132 18.09 12.70 17.41
C LEU A 132 17.19 13.10 18.58
N PHE A 133 15.86 12.98 18.40
CA PHE A 133 14.90 13.52 19.37
C PHE A 133 14.48 12.51 20.44
N LEU A 134 14.31 11.23 20.10
CA LEU A 134 13.78 10.23 21.04
C LEU A 134 14.88 9.43 21.76
N MET A 135 16.14 9.50 21.32
CA MET A 135 17.24 8.80 21.99
C MET A 135 17.53 9.38 23.38
N ILE A 136 17.48 10.70 23.56
CA ILE A 136 17.75 11.34 24.85
C ILE A 136 16.66 10.98 25.90
N PRO A 137 15.35 11.12 25.61
CA PRO A 137 14.27 10.71 26.52
C PRO A 137 14.32 9.21 26.87
N TYR A 138 14.68 8.36 25.91
CA TYR A 138 14.75 6.91 26.11
C TYR A 138 15.79 6.49 27.15
N TYR A 139 16.94 7.17 27.22
CA TYR A 139 17.96 6.90 28.24
C TYR A 139 17.62 7.49 29.61
N MET A 140 16.79 8.53 29.66
CA MET A 140 16.48 9.27 30.88
C MET A 140 15.26 8.72 31.63
N SER A 141 14.33 8.06 30.93
CA SER A 141 13.09 7.55 31.52
C SER A 141 12.90 6.05 31.22
N PRO A 142 12.87 5.17 32.25
CA PRO A 142 12.55 3.75 32.05
C PRO A 142 11.07 3.60 31.63
N GLY A 143 10.81 2.85 30.55
CA GLY A 143 9.45 2.57 30.03
C GLY A 143 8.99 3.42 28.83
N PHE A 144 9.90 4.03 28.08
CA PHE A 144 9.55 4.87 26.93
C PHE A 144 9.24 4.04 25.66
N ASP A 145 8.00 3.53 25.56
CA ASP A 145 7.53 2.67 24.45
C ASP A 145 7.43 3.36 23.08
N VAL A 146 7.52 4.69 23.04
CA VAL A 146 7.44 5.47 21.78
C VAL A 146 8.69 5.28 20.92
N TYR A 147 9.87 5.13 21.52
CA TYR A 147 11.12 4.90 20.77
C TYR A 147 11.11 3.57 19.98
N PRO A 148 10.78 2.41 20.58
CA PRO A 148 10.66 1.17 19.82
C PRO A 148 9.47 1.21 18.84
N ALA A 149 8.35 1.87 19.16
CA ALA A 149 7.22 2.00 18.24
C ALA A 149 7.58 2.81 16.98
N MET A 150 8.24 3.96 17.12
CA MET A 150 8.73 4.75 15.99
C MET A 150 9.83 4.01 15.22
N THR A 151 10.64 3.22 15.93
CA THR A 151 11.65 2.35 15.31
C THR A 151 11.03 1.28 14.43
N ALA A 152 10.00 0.61 14.93
CA ALA A 152 9.23 -0.33 14.12
C ALA A 152 8.59 0.38 12.92
N ALA A 153 8.02 1.58 13.12
CA ALA A 153 7.38 2.33 12.05
C ALA A 153 8.33 2.62 10.87
N TYR A 154 9.54 3.15 11.11
CA TYR A 154 10.46 3.45 9.99
C TYR A 154 11.03 2.18 9.35
N ILE A 155 11.26 1.09 10.10
CA ILE A 155 11.71 -0.19 9.54
C ILE A 155 10.63 -0.77 8.63
N LEU A 156 9.38 -0.80 9.10
CA LEU A 156 8.23 -1.25 8.30
C LEU A 156 8.02 -0.36 7.07
N SER A 157 8.19 0.97 7.19
CA SER A 157 8.18 1.89 6.05
C SER A 157 9.26 1.55 5.01
N GLY A 158 10.46 1.18 5.45
CA GLY A 158 11.51 0.70 4.54
C GLY A 158 11.13 -0.59 3.82
N VAL A 159 10.57 -1.56 4.54
CA VAL A 159 10.12 -2.85 3.98
C VAL A 159 8.97 -2.65 2.97
N VAL A 160 7.95 -1.86 3.31
CA VAL A 160 6.82 -1.60 2.40
C VAL A 160 7.25 -0.76 1.19
N GLY A 161 8.22 0.14 1.36
CA GLY A 161 8.84 0.86 0.24
C GLY A 161 9.49 -0.11 -0.75
N LEU A 162 10.25 -1.09 -0.27
CA LEU A 162 10.83 -2.14 -1.12
C LEU A 162 9.77 -3.04 -1.76
N LEU A 163 8.68 -3.35 -1.05
CA LEU A 163 7.54 -4.10 -1.61
C LEU A 163 6.90 -3.34 -2.78
N HIS A 164 6.60 -2.05 -2.61
CA HIS A 164 6.10 -1.21 -3.70
C HIS A 164 7.08 -1.14 -4.87
N GLY A 165 8.39 -1.08 -4.61
CA GLY A 165 9.42 -1.12 -5.66
C GLY A 165 9.44 -2.45 -6.42
N ALA A 166 9.33 -3.58 -5.71
CA ALA A 166 9.25 -4.90 -6.32
C ALA A 166 7.97 -5.08 -7.14
N ASP A 167 6.83 -4.60 -6.62
CA ASP A 167 5.54 -4.64 -7.32
C ASP A 167 5.54 -3.74 -8.58
N ALA A 168 6.19 -2.57 -8.52
CA ALA A 168 6.42 -1.73 -9.69
C ALA A 168 7.25 -2.47 -10.76
N TYR A 169 8.32 -3.16 -10.35
CA TYR A 169 9.17 -3.91 -11.27
C TYR A 169 8.43 -5.07 -11.92
N LEU A 170 7.68 -5.86 -11.14
CA LEU A 170 6.87 -6.97 -11.65
C LEU A 170 5.80 -6.48 -12.64
N SER A 171 5.14 -5.37 -12.31
CA SER A 171 4.16 -4.72 -13.18
C SER A 171 4.80 -4.20 -14.47
N TYR A 172 5.98 -3.59 -14.38
CA TYR A 172 6.74 -3.11 -15.54
C TYR A 172 7.18 -4.25 -16.47
N VAL A 173 7.65 -5.37 -15.91
CA VAL A 173 8.02 -6.56 -16.67
C VAL A 173 6.80 -7.16 -17.36
N HIS A 174 5.65 -7.25 -16.69
CA HIS A 174 4.39 -7.69 -17.31
C HIS A 174 3.94 -6.75 -18.43
N TYR A 175 4.04 -5.44 -18.22
CA TYR A 175 3.73 -4.43 -19.23
C TYR A 175 4.61 -4.58 -20.48
N LYS A 176 5.92 -4.76 -20.29
CA LYS A 176 6.90 -4.90 -21.39
C LYS A 176 6.77 -6.23 -22.13
N THR A 177 6.47 -7.32 -21.42
CA THR A 177 6.37 -8.67 -22.00
C THR A 177 5.02 -8.90 -22.72
N GLY A 178 4.00 -8.08 -22.46
CA GLY A 178 2.72 -8.12 -23.18
C GLY A 178 1.96 -9.45 -23.05
N ARG A 179 2.27 -10.25 -22.02
CA ARG A 179 1.63 -11.53 -21.69
C ARG A 179 1.30 -11.59 -20.20
#